data_AF-A0AA39SCX2-F1
#
_entry.id   AF-A0AA39SCX2-F1
#
_cell.length_a   1.000
_cell.length_b   1.000
_cell.length_c   1.000
_cell.angle_alpha   90.00
_cell.angle_beta   90.00
_cell.angle_gamma   90.00
#
_symmetry.space_group_name_H-M   'P 1'
#
loop_
_entity.id
_entity.type
_entity.pdbx_description
1 polymer ?
#
loop_
_entity_poly.entity_id
_entity_poly.type
_entity_poly.pdbx_seq_one_letter_code
_entity_poly.pdbx_strand_id
1 'polypeptide(L)'
;MDSELQKLDHTCREWGFFQLINHEVSSRLVEKVKIEIEDFFKLPLEEKNKFGPKEGDVEGYMNLFVVSEDKNLNWADRFFFTTSPPHLRKPHIFPNLPPSFRY
;
A
#
# COMPACT_ATOMS: atom_id res chain seq x y z
N MET A 1 -14.23 -14.03 27.10
CA MET A 1 -13.00 -13.59 26.40
C MET A 1 -12.59 -14.59 25.31
N ASP A 2 -12.83 -15.89 25.47
CA ASP A 2 -12.46 -16.91 24.47
C ASP A 2 -13.25 -16.92 23.14
N SER A 3 -14.40 -16.26 23.03
CA SER A 3 -15.25 -16.38 21.83
C SER A 3 -14.64 -15.76 20.57
N GLU A 4 -13.98 -14.60 20.68
CA GLU A 4 -13.41 -13.91 19.51
C GLU A 4 -12.12 -14.58 19.04
N LEU A 5 -11.33 -15.12 19.97
CA LEU A 5 -10.13 -15.89 19.62
C LEU A 5 -10.48 -17.18 18.87
N GLN A 6 -11.54 -17.87 19.29
CA GLN A 6 -12.05 -19.06 18.58
C GLN A 6 -12.57 -18.72 17.19
N LYS A 7 -13.32 -17.62 17.05
CA LYS A 7 -13.77 -17.14 15.73
C LYS A 7 -12.59 -16.79 14.83
N LEU A 8 -11.57 -16.14 15.37
CA LEU A 8 -10.36 -15.79 14.62
C LEU A 8 -9.62 -17.07 14.16
N ASP A 9 -9.36 -18.03 15.06
CA ASP A 9 -8.71 -19.30 14.72
C ASP A 9 -9.49 -20.06 13.63
N HIS A 10 -10.79 -20.21 13.81
CA HIS A 10 -11.66 -20.87 12.84
C HIS A 10 -11.63 -20.16 11.48
N THR A 11 -11.74 -18.83 11.45
CA THR A 11 -11.78 -18.08 10.19
C THR A 11 -10.43 -18.13 9.47
N CYS A 12 -9.32 -18.08 10.20
CA CYS A 12 -7.98 -18.25 9.64
C CYS A 12 -7.79 -19.64 9.00
N ARG A 13 -8.31 -20.71 9.62
CA ARG A 13 -8.19 -22.09 9.12
C ARG A 13 -9.08 -22.37 7.92
N GLU A 14 -10.35 -21.96 7.99
CA GLU A 14 -11.35 -22.35 7.00
C GLU A 14 -11.45 -21.38 5.81
N TRP A 15 -11.17 -20.08 6.02
CA TRP A 15 -11.39 -19.05 5.01
C TRP A 15 -10.11 -18.35 4.55
N GLY A 16 -9.15 -18.12 5.46
CA GLY A 16 -7.91 -17.38 5.17
C GLY A 16 -8.08 -15.87 4.98
N PHE A 17 -9.29 -15.32 5.19
CA PHE A 17 -9.58 -13.89 5.12
C PHE A 17 -10.77 -13.52 6.02
N PHE A 18 -10.76 -12.31 6.60
CA PHE A 18 -11.85 -11.80 7.44
C PHE A 18 -11.87 -10.28 7.47
N GLN A 19 -13.01 -9.71 7.85
CA GLN A 19 -13.12 -8.28 8.15
C GLN A 19 -12.96 -8.07 9.66
N LEU A 20 -12.09 -7.14 10.04
CA LEU A 20 -11.94 -6.70 11.42
C LEU A 20 -12.73 -5.42 11.63
N ILE A 21 -13.70 -5.45 12.53
CA ILE A 21 -14.45 -4.27 12.99
C ILE A 21 -14.03 -3.92 14.41
N ASN A 22 -14.33 -2.69 14.87
CA ASN A 22 -13.89 -2.19 16.18
C ASN A 22 -12.38 -2.32 16.41
N HIS A 23 -11.59 -2.04 15.36
CA HIS A 23 -10.13 -2.17 15.35
C HIS A 23 -9.39 -1.03 16.07
N GLU A 24 -10.10 -0.11 16.71
CA GLU A 24 -9.57 1.08 17.42
C GLU A 24 -8.78 2.10 16.57
N VAL A 25 -8.40 1.78 15.33
CA VAL A 25 -7.87 2.76 14.37
C VAL A 25 -8.91 3.85 14.10
N SER A 26 -8.52 5.10 14.33
CA SER A 26 -9.40 6.27 14.16
C SER A 26 -10.02 6.32 12.76
N SER A 27 -11.35 6.45 12.69
CA SER A 27 -12.07 6.63 11.42
C SER A 27 -11.60 7.85 10.65
N ARG A 28 -11.25 8.94 11.35
CA ARG A 28 -10.67 10.15 10.75
C ARG A 28 -9.33 9.87 10.08
N LEU A 29 -8.50 9.00 10.67
CA LEU A 29 -7.22 8.61 10.08
C LEU A 29 -7.45 7.78 8.82
N VAL A 30 -8.33 6.78 8.88
CA VAL A 30 -8.67 5.94 7.72
C VAL A 30 -9.20 6.80 6.56
N GLU A 31 -10.09 7.75 6.82
CA GLU A 31 -10.62 8.64 5.79
C GLU A 31 -9.55 9.56 5.21
N LYS A 32 -8.68 10.12 6.06
CA LYS A 32 -7.56 10.95 5.61
C LYS A 32 -6.62 10.17 4.68
N VAL A 33 -6.31 8.91 5.01
CA VAL A 33 -5.47 8.05 4.15
C VAL A 33 -6.12 7.83 2.79
N LYS A 34 -7.44 7.56 2.74
CA LYS A 34 -8.15 7.39 1.45
C LYS A 34 -8.06 8.64 0.57
N ILE A 35 -8.34 9.81 1.14
CA ILE A 35 -8.31 11.09 0.41
C ILE A 35 -6.91 11.34 -0.16
N GLU A 36 -5.86 11.17 0.63
CA GLU A 36 -4.52 11.47 0.15
C GLU A 36 -3.98 10.45 -0.86
N ILE A 37 -4.37 9.18 -0.76
CA ILE A 37 -4.10 8.20 -1.82
C ILE A 37 -4.81 8.63 -3.11
N GLU A 38 -6.09 9.00 -3.03
CA GLU A 38 -6.86 9.45 -4.19
C GLU A 38 -6.23 10.70 -4.83
N ASP A 39 -5.85 11.68 -4.03
CA ASP A 39 -5.18 12.90 -4.48
C ASP A 39 -3.83 12.59 -5.15
N PHE A 40 -3.04 11.66 -4.61
CA PHE A 40 -1.80 11.20 -5.24
C PHE A 40 -2.06 10.61 -6.62
N PHE A 41 -3.04 9.70 -6.76
CA PHE A 41 -3.31 9.05 -8.04
C PHE A 41 -3.94 9.97 -9.09
N LYS A 42 -4.59 11.07 -8.65
CA LYS A 42 -5.06 12.17 -9.51
C LYS A 42 -3.95 13.09 -10.03
N LEU A 43 -2.75 13.03 -9.46
CA LEU A 43 -1.62 13.83 -9.97
C LEU A 43 -1.29 13.46 -11.43
N PRO A 44 -0.71 14.41 -12.20
CA PRO A 44 -0.18 14.11 -13.53
C PRO A 44 0.81 12.94 -13.49
N LEU A 45 0.85 12.17 -14.58
CA LEU A 45 1.75 11.01 -14.69
C LEU A 45 3.22 11.38 -14.45
N GLU A 46 3.65 12.56 -14.91
CA GLU A 46 5.00 13.09 -14.71
C GLU A 46 5.35 13.25 -13.23
N GLU A 47 4.41 13.71 -12.41
CA GLU A 47 4.58 13.83 -10.96
C GLU A 47 4.65 12.46 -10.29
N LYS A 48 3.79 11.52 -10.70
CA LYS A 48 3.79 10.14 -10.18
C LYS A 48 5.07 9.39 -10.55
N ASN A 49 5.59 9.60 -11.77
CA ASN A 49 6.83 8.97 -12.25
C ASN A 49 8.09 9.41 -11.48
N LYS A 50 8.06 10.54 -10.76
CA LYS A 50 9.15 10.94 -9.85
C LYS A 50 9.34 9.94 -8.70
N PHE A 51 8.30 9.18 -8.38
CA PHE A 51 8.32 8.11 -7.38
C PHE A 51 8.62 6.74 -7.99
N GLY A 52 8.99 6.67 -9.27
CA GLY A 52 9.30 5.40 -9.92
C GLY A 52 10.49 4.66 -9.32
N PRO A 53 10.56 3.33 -9.48
CA PRO A 53 11.68 2.55 -9.00
C PRO A 53 12.99 3.00 -9.64
N LYS A 54 14.06 3.05 -8.84
CA LYS A 54 15.43 3.23 -9.33
C LYS A 54 15.98 1.91 -9.88
N GLU A 55 17.08 1.98 -10.61
CA GLU A 55 17.77 0.79 -11.12
C GLU A 55 18.07 -0.20 -9.98
N GLY A 56 17.61 -1.45 -10.14
CA GLY A 56 17.73 -2.51 -9.13
C GLY A 56 16.73 -2.43 -7.97
N ASP A 57 15.78 -1.49 -7.99
CA ASP A 57 14.73 -1.34 -6.97
C ASP A 57 13.36 -1.80 -7.49
N VAL A 58 12.49 -2.21 -6.58
CA VAL A 58 11.09 -2.58 -6.84
C VAL A 58 10.10 -1.71 -6.09
N GLU A 59 10.58 -0.76 -5.29
CA GLU A 59 9.75 0.21 -4.59
C GLU A 59 9.55 1.45 -5.46
N GLY A 60 8.32 1.93 -5.52
CA GLY A 60 7.95 3.10 -6.28
C GLY A 60 6.58 3.01 -6.96
N TYR A 61 6.22 4.10 -7.63
CA TYR A 61 5.09 4.13 -8.55
C TYR A 61 5.47 3.36 -9.81
N MET A 62 4.70 2.35 -10.14
CA MET A 62 4.88 1.57 -11.36
C MET A 62 3.52 1.19 -11.91
N ASN A 63 3.43 1.17 -13.23
CA ASN A 63 2.42 0.32 -13.83
C ASN A 63 2.91 -1.13 -13.74
N LEU A 64 2.01 -2.09 -13.55
CA LEU A 64 2.32 -3.52 -13.57
C LEU A 64 2.66 -4.05 -14.99
N PHE A 65 3.38 -3.27 -15.80
CA PHE A 65 3.81 -3.64 -17.15
C PHE A 65 5.24 -4.22 -17.17
N VAL A 66 5.34 -5.43 -17.76
CA VAL A 66 6.49 -6.08 -18.44
C VAL A 66 7.35 -7.06 -17.65
N VAL A 67 7.38 -8.34 -18.10
CA VAL A 67 8.62 -9.14 -18.37
C VAL A 67 8.47 -10.17 -19.52
N SER A 68 7.28 -10.59 -19.98
CA SER A 68 7.20 -11.63 -21.04
C SER A 68 5.90 -11.61 -21.87
N GLU A 69 5.97 -12.01 -23.15
CA GLU A 69 4.85 -12.13 -24.10
C GLU A 69 3.67 -13.00 -23.58
N ASP A 70 3.92 -13.88 -22.60
CA ASP A 70 2.95 -14.86 -22.09
C ASP A 70 2.20 -14.47 -20.80
N LYS A 71 2.28 -13.21 -20.31
CA LYS A 71 1.62 -12.82 -19.05
C LYS A 71 0.41 -11.92 -19.27
N ASN A 72 -0.76 -12.41 -18.83
CA ASN A 72 -1.98 -11.61 -18.68
C ASN A 72 -1.69 -10.38 -17.80
N LEU A 73 -2.04 -9.21 -18.33
CA LEU A 73 -1.76 -7.92 -17.72
C LEU A 73 -2.84 -7.58 -16.68
N ASN A 74 -2.41 -7.05 -15.54
CA ASN A 74 -3.33 -6.44 -14.59
C ASN A 74 -3.60 -5.01 -15.02
N TRP A 75 -4.86 -4.65 -15.22
CA TRP A 75 -5.27 -3.27 -15.50
C TRP A 75 -5.24 -2.44 -14.20
N ALA A 76 -4.03 -2.16 -13.71
CA ALA A 76 -3.81 -1.42 -12.47
C ALA A 76 -2.44 -0.76 -12.41
N ASP A 77 -2.41 0.46 -11.88
CA ASP A 77 -1.20 1.11 -11.39
C ASP A 77 -0.98 0.74 -9.92
N ARG A 78 0.28 0.69 -9.49
CA ARG A 78 0.68 0.39 -8.10
C ARG A 78 1.65 1.45 -7.60
N PHE A 79 1.50 1.84 -6.34
CA PHE A 79 2.56 2.48 -5.58
C PHE A 79 2.91 1.60 -4.38
N PHE A 80 4.15 1.11 -4.33
CA PHE A 80 4.63 0.19 -3.30
C PHE A 80 5.91 0.72 -2.65
N PHE A 81 5.98 0.70 -1.32
CA PHE A 81 7.19 1.08 -0.59
C PHE A 81 7.18 0.49 0.82
N THR A 82 8.37 0.34 1.39
CA THR A 82 8.59 -0.19 2.74
C THR A 82 8.43 0.92 3.77
N THR A 83 7.53 0.73 4.74
CA THR A 83 7.28 1.69 5.83
C THR A 83 8.01 1.36 7.12
N SER A 84 8.36 0.09 7.35
CA SER A 84 8.99 -0.39 8.58
C SER A 84 9.97 -1.53 8.31
N PRO A 85 11.08 -1.62 9.06
CA PRO A 85 11.60 -0.63 10.02
C PRO A 85 12.13 0.65 9.34
N PRO A 86 12.33 1.77 10.08
CA PRO A 86 12.69 3.05 9.49
C PRO A 86 13.96 3.07 8.62
N HIS A 87 14.94 2.22 8.93
CA HIS A 87 16.19 2.14 8.15
C HIS A 87 16.03 1.50 6.77
N LEU A 88 14.89 0.85 6.48
CA LEU A 88 14.56 0.33 5.16
C LEU A 88 13.79 1.34 4.30
N ARG A 89 13.33 2.46 4.88
CA ARG A 89 12.57 3.49 4.16
C ARG A 89 13.46 4.12 3.09
N LYS A 90 13.03 4.09 1.83
CA LYS A 90 13.81 4.61 0.71
C LYS A 90 13.92 6.14 0.78
N PRO A 91 15.14 6.71 0.80
CA PRO A 91 15.35 8.15 0.96
C PRO A 91 14.87 8.98 -0.24
N HIS A 92 14.63 8.36 -1.39
CA HIS A 92 14.10 9.04 -2.57
C HIS A 92 12.55 9.07 -2.61
N ILE A 93 11.89 8.23 -1.81
CA ILE A 93 10.42 8.13 -1.74
C ILE A 93 9.90 8.91 -0.53
N PHE A 94 10.37 8.55 0.68
CA PHE A 94 9.78 9.01 1.94
C PHE A 94 9.74 10.53 2.12
N PRO A 95 10.80 11.31 1.79
CA PRO A 95 10.79 12.76 1.91
C PRO A 95 9.81 13.47 0.98
N ASN A 96 9.34 12.79 -0.07
CA ASN A 96 8.44 13.34 -1.09
C ASN A 96 6.98 12.90 -0.88
N LEU A 97 6.71 11.91 -0.02
CA LEU A 97 5.34 11.49 0.32
C LEU A 97 4.56 12.64 0.99
N PRO A 98 3.22 12.70 0.94
CA PRO A 98 2.48 13.62 1.78
C PRO A 98 2.84 13.43 3.27
N PRO A 99 2.91 14.48 4.10
CA PRO A 99 3.33 14.39 5.49
C PRO A 99 2.61 13.28 6.29
N SER A 100 1.37 12.98 5.94
CA SER A 100 0.54 11.98 6.61
C SER A 100 0.97 10.53 6.39
N PHE A 101 1.79 10.26 5.37
CA PHE A 101 2.41 8.94 5.14
C PHE A 101 3.82 8.82 5.73
N ARG A 102 4.35 9.88 6.35
CA ARG A 102 5.74 9.90 6.83
C ARG A 102 5.92 9.47 8.29
N TYR A 103 4.83 9.28 9.03
CA TYR A 103 4.85 8.84 10.43
C TYR A 103 5.18 7.34 10.51
#